data_AF-A0A3A8RDV4-F1
#
_entry.id   AF-A0A3A8RDV4-F1
#
_cell.length_a   1.000
_cell.length_b   1.000
_cell.length_c   1.000
_cell.angle_alpha   90.00
_cell.angle_beta   90.00
_cell.angle_gamma   90.00
#
_symmetry.space_group_name_H-M   'P 1'
#
loop_
_entity.id
_entity.type
_entity.pdbx_description
1 polymer ?
#
loop_
_entity_poly.entity_id
_entity_poly.type
_entity_poly.pdbx_seq_one_letter_code
_entity_poly.pdbx_strand_id
1 'polypeptide(L)'
;MASRPRAHPSPLPFLLLLAAVGLGASGCRGLRADLGPERTLEAGVPEAFGSTSPKAPSITWDFGDGTPPQTVPGVRHAWATAGRYTVRALDGDKELARVVLTVVPRPVLRAVPEDAQTVLWVPRLRGNVEGLVNFYGRLVGEGNMRQTLADTPLVPLLLRSLGPGPSEVDPEEGFGFFLLPDFDGVVALLGVTDSRAALAAVARELRSAGHRVLPREDGSARVEPVDGGNAMLLFADRGYVYLAVPDSPDAPEPGETVKALAVAESPDVELVRRKVEALSGPGISENALLAELRGKVRDGSVFLFSAPPVPEAEKEDMPVRGFFGALAVQADQAELDGFLSSSRPLLGGARGPASQLLGRAAVGPVAAAQLSVPPEELARLVFGSPESPRRQRTLERWRKQGLDAEPLLKALRGDVAMLVYFDAAAFFRSFIQDQRPAPKGTVVMEAGLASVPPVLQLIQKQLQDNGLVFQKEAQGNTTRFRTRLMEQPVSLSLTPERATLEAGEVLNGRELGDVGKTLRTRFGAEAFGPGHLSLMVDMGQLRADLSGVRSVPGVATAKLLMSQLFVTALLEKFTPFEYGFLDFSPVDGGGRLQGRVVLRER
;
A
#
# COMPACT_ATOMS: atom_id res chain seq x y z
N MET A 1 -4.86 -50.64 32.20
CA MET A 1 -5.43 -51.73 31.38
C MET A 1 -6.62 -52.28 32.16
N ALA A 2 -7.81 -52.45 31.54
CA ALA A 2 -9.09 -52.72 32.24
C ALA A 2 -9.55 -51.60 33.22
N SER A 3 -10.85 -51.40 33.51
CA SER A 3 -12.08 -51.89 32.87
C SER A 3 -13.25 -50.92 33.10
N ARG A 4 -14.21 -50.89 32.16
CA ARG A 4 -15.58 -50.34 32.38
C ARG A 4 -16.49 -51.43 32.95
N PRO A 5 -17.53 -51.05 33.71
CA PRO A 5 -18.84 -51.71 33.68
C PRO A 5 -19.90 -50.86 32.96
N ARG A 6 -21.04 -51.47 32.60
CA ARG A 6 -22.22 -50.81 31.99
C ARG A 6 -23.46 -51.00 32.88
N ALA A 7 -24.08 -49.88 33.25
CA ALA A 7 -25.51 -49.53 33.17
C ALA A 7 -26.67 -50.48 33.62
N HIS A 8 -27.69 -49.84 34.21
CA HIS A 8 -29.12 -50.25 34.36
C HIS A 8 -29.47 -51.35 35.40
N PRO A 9 -30.77 -51.58 35.80
CA PRO A 9 -32.03 -50.87 35.45
C PRO A 9 -33.02 -50.55 36.63
N SER A 10 -34.02 -49.67 36.37
CA SER A 10 -35.41 -49.68 36.96
C SER A 10 -35.62 -49.41 38.48
N PRO A 11 -36.87 -49.38 39.04
CA PRO A 11 -38.22 -49.22 38.43
C PRO A 11 -39.26 -48.32 39.20
N LEU A 12 -40.12 -47.58 38.45
CA LEU A 12 -41.60 -47.40 38.67
C LEU A 12 -42.14 -46.82 40.03
N PRO A 13 -43.47 -46.74 40.28
CA PRO A 13 -44.63 -46.22 39.50
C PRO A 13 -45.34 -45.06 40.30
N PHE A 14 -46.64 -44.63 40.20
CA PHE A 14 -47.86 -44.99 39.42
C PHE A 14 -48.87 -43.79 39.34
N LEU A 15 -50.12 -44.07 38.94
CA LEU A 15 -51.36 -43.25 38.87
C LEU A 15 -51.41 -42.16 37.77
N LEU A 16 -51.80 -42.47 36.53
CA LEU A 16 -53.11 -42.91 35.98
C LEU A 16 -54.19 -41.81 35.82
N LEU A 17 -54.28 -41.32 34.58
CA LEU A 17 -55.49 -41.33 33.72
C LEU A 17 -56.87 -41.03 34.34
N LEU A 18 -57.51 -39.98 33.81
CA LEU A 18 -58.93 -40.04 33.43
C LEU A 18 -59.19 -39.19 32.16
N ALA A 19 -60.35 -39.40 31.53
CA ALA A 19 -60.62 -39.01 30.15
C ALA A 19 -61.12 -37.56 29.98
N ALA A 20 -61.13 -37.09 28.73
CA ALA A 20 -61.55 -35.75 28.37
C ALA A 20 -63.08 -35.53 28.50
N VAL A 21 -63.45 -34.35 28.98
CA VAL A 21 -64.74 -33.70 28.67
C VAL A 21 -64.41 -32.35 28.04
N GLY A 22 -64.88 -32.13 26.81
CA GLY A 22 -64.68 -30.86 26.12
C GLY A 22 -65.68 -29.81 26.57
N LEU A 23 -65.18 -28.68 27.10
CA LEU A 23 -65.92 -27.41 27.13
C LEU A 23 -65.18 -26.42 26.21
N GLY A 24 -65.92 -25.81 25.30
CA GLY A 24 -65.35 -24.98 24.24
C GLY A 24 -64.90 -23.62 24.76
N ALA A 25 -63.60 -23.47 25.04
CA ALA A 25 -62.97 -22.16 25.05
C ALA A 25 -62.62 -21.77 23.60
N SER A 26 -63.26 -20.72 23.07
CA SER A 26 -62.97 -20.18 21.74
C SER A 26 -61.49 -19.84 21.62
N GLY A 27 -60.83 -20.40 20.60
CA GLY A 27 -59.37 -20.40 20.51
C GLY A 27 -58.77 -19.02 20.23
N CYS A 28 -58.28 -18.35 21.26
CA CYS A 28 -57.32 -17.25 21.13
C CYS A 28 -55.98 -17.76 20.58
N ARG A 29 -55.92 -18.05 19.28
CA ARG A 29 -54.66 -18.17 18.54
C ARG A 29 -53.99 -16.79 18.49
N GLY A 30 -53.27 -16.43 19.54
CA GLY A 30 -52.49 -15.20 19.57
C GLY A 30 -51.49 -15.19 18.41
N LEU A 31 -51.51 -14.12 17.60
CA LEU A 31 -50.54 -13.87 16.56
C LEU A 31 -49.15 -13.68 17.19
N ARG A 32 -48.35 -14.74 17.21
CA ARG A 32 -46.99 -14.70 17.73
C ARG A 32 -46.05 -14.26 16.61
N ALA A 33 -45.87 -12.95 16.48
CA ALA A 33 -44.83 -12.38 15.65
C ALA A 33 -43.45 -12.86 16.15
N ASP A 34 -42.60 -13.31 15.23
CA ASP A 34 -41.20 -13.61 15.54
C ASP A 34 -40.31 -12.44 15.09
N LEU A 35 -39.73 -11.77 16.08
CA LEU A 35 -38.80 -10.66 15.94
C LEU A 35 -37.36 -11.05 16.34
N GLY A 36 -37.15 -12.24 16.92
CA GLY A 36 -35.93 -12.59 17.64
C GLY A 36 -35.66 -11.73 18.90
N PRO A 37 -34.52 -11.94 19.58
CA PRO A 37 -34.06 -11.12 20.69
C PRO A 37 -33.42 -9.80 20.23
N GLU A 38 -33.18 -8.86 21.16
CA GLU A 38 -32.31 -7.71 20.89
C GLU A 38 -30.92 -8.18 20.44
N ARG A 39 -30.39 -7.55 19.40
CA ARG A 39 -29.13 -7.96 18.75
C ARG A 39 -28.45 -6.82 18.00
N THR A 40 -27.16 -7.01 17.73
CA THR A 40 -26.36 -6.12 16.89
C THR A 40 -26.36 -6.62 15.45
N LEU A 41 -26.57 -5.73 14.49
CA LEU A 41 -26.57 -6.01 13.05
C LEU A 41 -25.59 -5.07 12.34
N GLU A 42 -25.22 -5.37 11.11
CA GLU A 42 -24.37 -4.49 10.28
C GLU A 42 -25.20 -3.75 9.23
N ALA A 43 -24.79 -2.53 8.90
CA ALA A 43 -25.41 -1.72 7.87
C ALA A 43 -25.47 -2.46 6.52
N GLY A 44 -26.58 -2.26 5.81
CA GLY A 44 -26.85 -2.86 4.51
C GLY A 44 -27.19 -4.36 4.50
N VAL A 45 -27.00 -5.12 5.59
CA VAL A 45 -27.22 -6.58 5.61
C VAL A 45 -28.72 -6.91 5.80
N PRO A 46 -29.38 -7.70 4.91
CA PRO A 46 -30.82 -7.96 4.99
C PRO A 46 -31.19 -9.04 6.01
N GLU A 47 -31.64 -8.60 7.19
CA GLU A 47 -32.13 -9.43 8.29
C GLU A 47 -33.56 -9.92 8.02
N ALA A 48 -33.90 -11.12 8.49
CA ALA A 48 -35.21 -11.74 8.27
C ALA A 48 -36.13 -11.63 9.50
N PHE A 49 -37.43 -11.41 9.25
CA PHE A 49 -38.49 -11.34 10.27
C PHE A 49 -39.71 -12.16 9.85
N GLY A 50 -40.45 -12.69 10.83
CA GLY A 50 -41.66 -13.48 10.57
C GLY A 50 -41.38 -14.87 9.99
N SER A 51 -42.28 -15.36 9.13
CA SER A 51 -42.21 -16.72 8.58
C SER A 51 -42.55 -16.77 7.10
N THR A 52 -41.74 -17.49 6.34
CA THR A 52 -41.94 -17.80 4.92
C THR A 52 -42.96 -18.94 4.68
N SER A 53 -43.61 -19.45 5.73
CA SER A 53 -44.61 -20.51 5.62
C SER A 53 -45.85 -20.03 4.86
N PRO A 54 -46.35 -20.77 3.85
CA PRO A 54 -47.61 -20.44 3.15
C PRO A 54 -48.88 -20.46 4.02
N LYS A 55 -48.75 -20.79 5.32
CA LYS A 55 -49.82 -20.77 6.33
C LYS A 55 -49.57 -19.73 7.44
N ALA A 56 -48.50 -18.94 7.33
CA ALA A 56 -48.25 -17.83 8.24
C ALA A 56 -49.22 -16.67 7.93
N PRO A 57 -49.79 -16.01 8.96
CA PRO A 57 -50.65 -14.85 8.77
C PRO A 57 -49.81 -13.61 8.43
N SER A 58 -50.30 -12.76 7.52
CA SER A 58 -49.70 -11.45 7.28
C SER A 58 -49.85 -10.55 8.50
N ILE A 59 -48.76 -9.87 8.87
CA ILE A 59 -48.72 -8.83 9.89
C ILE A 59 -47.90 -7.65 9.35
N THR A 60 -48.09 -6.46 9.94
CA THR A 60 -47.41 -5.24 9.50
C THR A 60 -46.11 -5.06 10.26
N TRP A 61 -45.00 -4.92 9.53
CA TRP A 61 -43.66 -4.69 10.05
C TRP A 61 -43.28 -3.21 9.88
N ASP A 62 -43.03 -2.54 11.01
CA ASP A 62 -42.45 -1.19 11.09
C ASP A 62 -41.00 -1.35 11.56
N PHE A 63 -40.03 -0.85 10.78
CA PHE A 63 -38.59 -1.05 11.03
C PHE A 63 -37.95 0.09 11.85
N GLY A 64 -38.72 1.13 12.19
CA GLY A 64 -38.26 2.25 13.01
C GLY A 64 -37.21 3.16 12.35
N ASP A 65 -36.94 3.02 11.05
CA ASP A 65 -35.93 3.75 10.28
C ASP A 65 -36.50 4.79 9.31
N GLY A 66 -37.83 4.93 9.27
CA GLY A 66 -38.55 5.83 8.37
C GLY A 66 -38.93 5.20 7.02
N THR A 67 -38.58 3.94 6.75
CA THR A 67 -39.08 3.23 5.56
C THR A 67 -40.58 2.86 5.71
N PRO A 68 -41.34 2.76 4.60
CA PRO A 68 -42.75 2.41 4.67
C PRO A 68 -42.99 1.02 5.28
N PRO A 69 -43.90 0.88 6.28
CA PRO A 69 -44.23 -0.41 6.87
C PRO A 69 -44.75 -1.43 5.85
N GLN A 70 -44.37 -2.70 6.01
CA GLN A 70 -44.69 -3.78 5.06
C GLN A 70 -45.65 -4.80 5.68
N THR A 71 -46.76 -5.14 5.00
CA THR A 71 -47.77 -6.09 5.51
C THR A 71 -47.65 -7.46 4.83
N VAL A 72 -46.84 -8.36 5.40
CA VAL A 72 -46.52 -9.68 4.83
C VAL A 72 -46.26 -10.74 5.93
N PRO A 73 -46.38 -12.05 5.67
CA PRO A 73 -46.16 -13.09 6.69
C PRO A 73 -44.71 -13.20 7.16
N GLY A 74 -43.76 -12.80 6.32
CA GLY A 74 -42.35 -12.66 6.63
C GLY A 74 -41.67 -11.73 5.63
N VAL A 75 -40.62 -11.06 6.05
CA VAL A 75 -39.95 -9.97 5.32
C VAL A 75 -38.44 -10.05 5.52
N ARG A 76 -37.67 -9.45 4.59
CA ARG A 76 -36.24 -9.17 4.79
C ARG A 76 -36.01 -7.68 4.68
N HIS A 77 -35.30 -7.10 5.64
CA HIS A 77 -35.05 -5.66 5.73
C HIS A 77 -33.59 -5.36 6.08
N ALA A 78 -33.07 -4.25 5.55
CA ALA A 78 -31.70 -3.80 5.77
C ALA A 78 -31.68 -2.32 6.12
N TRP A 79 -31.00 -1.95 7.21
CA TRP A 79 -30.79 -0.56 7.60
C TRP A 79 -29.57 0.00 6.90
N ALA A 80 -29.72 1.09 6.15
CA ALA A 80 -28.65 1.67 5.36
C ALA A 80 -27.65 2.53 6.16
N THR A 81 -27.92 2.80 7.45
CA THR A 81 -27.09 3.62 8.33
C THR A 81 -26.98 3.00 9.72
N ALA A 82 -25.91 3.32 10.44
CA ALA A 82 -25.72 2.89 11.82
C ALA A 82 -26.65 3.65 12.79
N GLY A 83 -27.23 2.95 13.77
CA GLY A 83 -28.23 3.52 14.66
C GLY A 83 -28.87 2.53 15.63
N ARG A 84 -29.83 2.99 16.43
CA ARG A 84 -30.68 2.16 17.28
C ARG A 84 -32.12 2.23 16.78
N TYR A 85 -32.63 1.12 16.26
CA TYR A 85 -33.92 1.04 15.60
C TYR A 85 -34.88 0.19 16.44
N THR A 86 -36.15 0.61 16.52
CA THR A 86 -37.20 -0.14 17.23
C THR A 86 -38.10 -0.80 16.19
N VAL A 87 -37.90 -2.09 15.95
CA VAL A 87 -38.74 -2.87 15.03
C VAL A 87 -40.00 -3.31 15.75
N ARG A 88 -41.15 -3.14 15.11
CA ARG A 88 -42.48 -3.38 15.69
C ARG A 88 -43.28 -4.27 14.74
N ALA A 89 -43.95 -5.26 15.32
CA ALA A 89 -44.87 -6.14 14.63
C ALA A 89 -46.30 -5.79 15.04
N LEU A 90 -47.16 -5.49 14.07
CA LEU A 90 -48.49 -4.92 14.28
C LEU A 90 -49.59 -5.75 13.61
N ASP A 91 -50.76 -5.79 14.25
CA ASP A 91 -52.03 -6.36 13.77
C ASP A 91 -53.07 -5.23 13.72
N GLY A 92 -53.19 -4.58 12.55
CA GLY A 92 -53.77 -3.24 12.46
C GLY A 92 -52.98 -2.24 13.31
N ASP A 93 -53.67 -1.43 14.11
CA ASP A 93 -53.05 -0.49 15.06
C ASP A 93 -52.47 -1.16 16.31
N LYS A 94 -52.73 -2.46 16.53
CA LYS A 94 -52.35 -3.18 17.74
C LYS A 94 -50.93 -3.72 17.62
N GLU A 95 -50.03 -3.27 18.49
CA GLU A 95 -48.71 -3.89 18.63
C GLU A 95 -48.81 -5.31 19.20
N LEU A 96 -48.21 -6.27 18.49
CA LEU A 96 -48.05 -7.66 18.91
C LEU A 96 -46.75 -7.85 19.68
N ALA A 97 -45.66 -7.22 19.20
CA ALA A 97 -44.33 -7.28 19.79
C ALA A 97 -43.45 -6.12 19.28
N ARG A 98 -42.35 -5.86 20.00
CA ARG A 98 -41.25 -5.00 19.54
C ARG A 98 -39.89 -5.58 19.91
N VAL A 99 -38.84 -5.16 19.21
CA VAL A 99 -37.44 -5.45 19.53
C VAL A 99 -36.59 -4.21 19.23
N VAL A 100 -35.55 -3.95 20.04
CA VAL A 100 -34.54 -2.93 19.71
C VAL A 100 -33.34 -3.60 19.05
N LEU A 101 -32.94 -3.06 17.90
CA LEU A 101 -31.78 -3.51 17.13
C LEU A 101 -30.73 -2.41 17.15
N THR A 102 -29.46 -2.77 17.30
CA THR A 102 -28.33 -1.83 17.18
C THR A 102 -27.59 -2.13 15.89
N VAL A 103 -27.69 -1.24 14.92
CA VAL A 103 -26.97 -1.36 13.64
C VAL A 103 -25.65 -0.62 13.76
N VAL A 104 -24.56 -1.28 13.41
CA VAL A 104 -23.21 -0.70 13.35
C VAL A 104 -22.75 -0.53 11.90
N PRO A 105 -21.81 0.38 11.60
CA PRO A 105 -21.24 0.51 10.26
C PRO A 105 -20.57 -0.81 9.85
N ARG A 106 -20.78 -1.28 8.62
CA ARG A 106 -20.19 -2.52 8.10
C ARG A 106 -18.71 -2.23 7.75
N PRO A 107 -17.73 -2.88 8.39
CA PRO A 107 -16.32 -2.61 8.11
C PRO A 107 -15.95 -2.98 6.66
N VAL A 108 -15.10 -2.19 6.00
CA VAL A 108 -14.68 -2.40 4.60
C VAL A 108 -14.22 -3.84 4.33
N LEU A 109 -13.47 -4.45 5.26
CA LEU A 109 -13.00 -5.83 5.15
C LEU A 109 -14.11 -6.90 5.12
N ARG A 110 -15.33 -6.56 5.54
CA ARG A 110 -16.52 -7.43 5.43
C ARG A 110 -17.28 -7.24 4.11
N ALA A 111 -16.94 -6.21 3.35
CA ALA A 111 -17.41 -5.94 1.99
C ALA A 111 -16.44 -6.47 0.91
N VAL A 112 -15.23 -6.89 1.31
CA VAL A 112 -14.22 -7.49 0.42
C VAL A 112 -14.25 -9.02 0.50
N PRO A 113 -14.19 -9.75 -0.63
CA PRO A 113 -14.11 -11.22 -0.65
C PRO A 113 -12.91 -11.80 0.11
N GLU A 114 -13.12 -12.97 0.72
CA GLU A 114 -12.11 -13.67 1.55
C GLU A 114 -10.84 -14.07 0.77
N ASP A 115 -11.00 -14.32 -0.54
CA ASP A 115 -9.95 -14.71 -1.48
C ASP A 115 -9.25 -13.51 -2.15
N ALA A 116 -9.59 -12.27 -1.80
CA ALA A 116 -8.94 -11.09 -2.36
C ALA A 116 -7.44 -11.06 -1.99
N GLN A 117 -6.60 -11.04 -3.03
CA GLN A 117 -5.14 -11.16 -2.89
C GLN A 117 -4.52 -9.94 -2.22
N THR A 118 -5.05 -8.75 -2.51
CA THR A 118 -4.52 -7.47 -2.05
C THR A 118 -5.68 -6.54 -1.74
N VAL A 119 -5.59 -5.81 -0.63
CA VAL A 119 -6.61 -4.87 -0.18
C VAL A 119 -5.93 -3.61 0.36
N LEU A 120 -6.22 -2.45 -0.23
CA LEU A 120 -5.85 -1.13 0.26
C LEU A 120 -7.11 -0.44 0.79
N TRP A 121 -7.17 -0.02 2.06
CA TRP A 121 -8.37 0.59 2.61
C TRP A 121 -8.12 1.67 3.67
N VAL A 122 -9.11 2.54 3.83
CA VAL A 122 -9.28 3.45 4.96
C VAL A 122 -10.49 2.96 5.75
N PRO A 123 -10.38 2.59 7.05
CA PRO A 123 -11.46 1.90 7.77
C PRO A 123 -12.72 2.76 7.99
N ARG A 124 -12.52 4.08 8.06
CA ARG A 124 -13.55 5.10 8.25
C ARG A 124 -13.14 6.39 7.58
N LEU A 125 -14.04 7.03 6.83
CA LEU A 125 -13.75 8.30 6.17
C LEU A 125 -13.45 9.43 7.18
N ARG A 126 -14.38 9.66 8.11
CA ARG A 126 -14.31 10.71 9.14
C ARG A 126 -13.07 10.55 10.03
N GLY A 127 -12.25 11.58 10.08
CA GLY A 127 -11.04 11.66 10.90
C GLY A 127 -9.79 11.01 10.31
N ASN A 128 -9.88 10.41 9.11
CA ASN A 128 -8.72 9.85 8.40
C ASN A 128 -8.46 10.58 7.07
N VAL A 129 -9.52 10.82 6.29
CA VAL A 129 -9.40 11.35 4.93
C VAL A 129 -8.97 12.81 4.93
N GLU A 130 -9.42 13.61 5.89
CA GLU A 130 -9.13 15.03 5.99
C GLU A 130 -7.63 15.29 6.15
N GLY A 131 -6.96 14.46 6.97
CA GLY A 131 -5.51 14.48 7.16
C GLY A 131 -4.75 14.00 5.90
N LEU A 132 -5.22 12.92 5.27
CA LEU A 132 -4.63 12.37 4.04
C LEU A 132 -4.67 13.38 2.88
N VAL A 133 -5.83 14.01 2.67
CA VAL A 133 -6.02 15.04 1.62
C VAL A 133 -5.17 16.27 1.94
N ASN A 134 -5.10 16.74 3.18
CA ASN A 134 -4.26 17.88 3.54
C ASN A 134 -2.76 17.60 3.34
N PHE A 135 -2.29 16.44 3.80
CA PHE A 135 -0.89 16.03 3.65
C PHE A 135 -0.50 15.88 2.17
N TYR A 136 -1.35 15.23 1.36
CA TYR A 136 -1.11 15.08 -0.08
C TYR A 136 -1.16 16.42 -0.82
N GLY A 137 -2.14 17.28 -0.50
CA GLY A 137 -2.27 18.64 -1.04
C GLY A 137 -1.08 19.54 -0.71
N ARG A 138 -0.47 19.37 0.48
CA ARG A 138 0.83 19.98 0.79
C ARG A 138 1.96 19.34 -0.03
N LEU A 139 2.07 18.02 -0.08
CA LEU A 139 3.19 17.28 -0.70
C LEU A 139 3.30 17.53 -2.22
N VAL A 140 2.21 17.39 -2.97
CA VAL A 140 2.21 17.54 -4.45
C VAL A 140 1.69 18.89 -4.93
N GLY A 141 1.05 19.68 -4.05
CA GLY A 141 0.45 20.97 -4.36
C GLY A 141 -1.03 20.87 -4.78
N GLU A 142 -1.83 21.83 -4.29
CA GLU A 142 -3.29 21.94 -4.50
C GLU A 142 -3.75 21.90 -5.96
N GLY A 143 -2.90 22.24 -6.93
CA GLY A 143 -3.20 22.10 -8.36
C GLY A 143 -3.18 20.63 -8.79
N ASN A 144 -2.02 20.00 -8.62
CA ASN A 144 -1.76 18.61 -8.99
C ASN A 144 -2.69 17.65 -8.24
N MET A 145 -2.90 17.85 -6.93
CA MET A 145 -3.84 17.05 -6.15
C MET A 145 -5.25 17.07 -6.75
N ARG A 146 -5.79 18.25 -7.08
CA ARG A 146 -7.16 18.35 -7.62
C ARG A 146 -7.30 17.74 -9.00
N GLN A 147 -6.23 17.67 -9.79
CA GLN A 147 -6.22 16.93 -11.04
C GLN A 147 -6.22 15.41 -10.77
N THR A 148 -5.19 14.90 -10.08
CA THR A 148 -5.05 13.45 -9.82
C THR A 148 -6.26 12.84 -9.09
N LEU A 149 -6.86 13.57 -8.13
CA LEU A 149 -8.04 13.09 -7.40
C LEU A 149 -9.37 13.30 -8.16
N ALA A 150 -9.39 14.09 -9.25
CA ALA A 150 -10.54 14.16 -10.15
C ALA A 150 -10.56 12.96 -11.13
N ASP A 151 -9.38 12.54 -11.60
CA ASP A 151 -9.22 11.43 -12.53
C ASP A 151 -9.36 10.04 -11.85
N THR A 152 -9.32 9.98 -10.52
CA THR A 152 -9.44 8.72 -9.75
C THR A 152 -10.91 8.33 -9.50
N PRO A 153 -11.38 7.13 -9.89
CA PRO A 153 -12.78 6.73 -9.67
C PRO A 153 -13.21 6.71 -8.19
N LEU A 154 -14.50 6.98 -7.95
CA LEU A 154 -15.16 7.13 -6.63
C LEU A 154 -14.63 8.29 -5.75
N VAL A 155 -13.36 8.66 -5.85
CA VAL A 155 -12.72 9.71 -5.02
C VAL A 155 -13.41 11.09 -5.13
N PRO A 156 -13.88 11.58 -6.30
CA PRO A 156 -14.64 12.82 -6.37
C PRO A 156 -15.91 12.84 -5.50
N LEU A 157 -16.61 11.71 -5.37
CA LEU A 157 -17.82 11.61 -4.54
C LEU A 157 -17.46 11.64 -3.04
N LEU A 158 -16.39 10.93 -2.66
CA LEU A 158 -15.79 10.95 -1.32
C LEU A 158 -15.26 12.34 -0.94
N LEU A 159 -14.63 13.08 -1.85
CA LEU A 159 -14.18 14.45 -1.59
C LEU A 159 -15.35 15.43 -1.43
N ARG A 160 -16.43 15.23 -2.20
CA ARG A 160 -17.68 16.00 -2.03
C ARG A 160 -18.32 15.74 -0.67
N SER A 161 -18.24 14.51 -0.12
CA SER A 161 -18.82 14.17 1.19
C SER A 161 -18.06 14.75 2.40
N LEU A 162 -16.85 15.30 2.20
CA LEU A 162 -16.15 16.11 3.20
C LEU A 162 -16.67 17.56 3.26
N GLY A 163 -17.45 17.98 2.26
CA GLY A 163 -18.02 19.33 2.17
C GLY A 163 -19.34 19.48 2.97
N PRO A 164 -19.75 20.72 3.28
CA PRO A 164 -21.02 20.98 3.95
C PRO A 164 -22.22 20.75 3.00
N GLY A 165 -22.95 19.66 3.21
CA GLY A 165 -24.18 19.34 2.47
C GLY A 165 -24.74 17.96 2.80
N PRO A 166 -25.88 17.57 2.20
CA PRO A 166 -26.28 16.17 2.15
C PRO A 166 -25.30 15.38 1.28
N SER A 167 -25.05 14.12 1.61
CA SER A 167 -24.22 13.23 0.81
C SER A 167 -24.74 11.79 0.84
N GLU A 168 -24.60 11.12 -0.30
CA GLU A 168 -24.92 9.71 -0.49
C GLU A 168 -23.88 8.75 0.13
N VAL A 169 -22.76 9.27 0.67
CA VAL A 169 -21.64 8.52 1.26
C VAL A 169 -21.79 8.44 2.79
N ASP A 170 -21.53 7.28 3.42
CA ASP A 170 -21.53 7.17 4.89
C ASP A 170 -20.14 7.53 5.47
N PRO A 171 -20.02 8.59 6.30
CA PRO A 171 -18.75 9.01 6.88
C PRO A 171 -18.23 8.13 8.02
N GLU A 172 -19.05 7.24 8.60
CA GLU A 172 -18.67 6.26 9.62
C GLU A 172 -18.17 4.93 9.02
N GLU A 173 -18.56 4.63 7.77
CA GLU A 173 -17.95 3.60 6.92
C GLU A 173 -16.70 4.13 6.19
N GLY A 174 -16.08 3.28 5.36
CA GLY A 174 -14.79 3.53 4.72
C GLY A 174 -14.79 3.36 3.20
N PHE A 175 -13.59 3.36 2.63
CA PHE A 175 -13.37 3.07 1.21
C PHE A 175 -12.11 2.23 1.01
N GLY A 176 -11.96 1.67 -0.18
CA GLY A 176 -10.73 0.96 -0.54
C GLY A 176 -10.70 0.47 -1.98
N PHE A 177 -9.71 -0.36 -2.24
CA PHE A 177 -9.47 -1.06 -3.49
C PHE A 177 -9.02 -2.49 -3.18
N PHE A 178 -9.44 -3.47 -3.98
CA PHE A 178 -8.95 -4.84 -3.87
C PHE A 178 -8.71 -5.52 -5.22
N LEU A 179 -7.84 -6.53 -5.20
CA LEU A 179 -7.51 -7.40 -6.33
C LEU A 179 -8.04 -8.82 -6.05
N LEU A 180 -8.59 -9.49 -7.06
CA LEU A 180 -9.10 -10.86 -6.98
C LEU A 180 -8.23 -11.82 -7.80
N PRO A 181 -8.16 -13.11 -7.45
CA PRO A 181 -7.25 -14.06 -8.12
C PRO A 181 -7.65 -14.44 -9.55
N ASP A 182 -8.89 -14.16 -9.93
CA ASP A 182 -9.48 -14.55 -11.23
C ASP A 182 -9.94 -13.31 -12.04
N PHE A 183 -9.41 -12.12 -11.72
CA PHE A 183 -9.81 -10.86 -12.37
C PHE A 183 -8.59 -9.95 -12.56
N ASP A 184 -8.17 -9.78 -13.82
CA ASP A 184 -7.12 -8.85 -14.22
C ASP A 184 -7.67 -7.41 -14.18
N GLY A 185 -7.53 -6.77 -13.01
CA GLY A 185 -7.99 -5.40 -12.77
C GLY A 185 -8.20 -5.06 -11.29
N VAL A 186 -8.67 -3.83 -11.05
CA VAL A 186 -8.87 -3.26 -9.71
C VAL A 186 -10.36 -3.13 -9.40
N VAL A 187 -10.77 -3.52 -8.19
CA VAL A 187 -12.14 -3.29 -7.69
C VAL A 187 -12.12 -2.22 -6.62
N ALA A 188 -12.70 -1.05 -6.90
CA ALA A 188 -12.89 0.02 -5.93
C ALA A 188 -14.21 -0.17 -5.16
N LEU A 189 -14.25 0.15 -3.86
CA LEU A 189 -15.49 0.18 -3.07
C LEU A 189 -15.59 1.37 -2.11
N LEU A 190 -16.81 1.84 -1.86
CA LEU A 190 -17.14 2.99 -1.01
C LEU A 190 -18.45 2.73 -0.23
N GLY A 191 -18.45 2.95 1.09
CA GLY A 191 -19.64 2.84 1.95
C GLY A 191 -20.62 4.01 1.76
N VAL A 192 -21.93 3.72 1.71
CA VAL A 192 -22.97 4.65 1.24
C VAL A 192 -24.28 4.56 2.02
N THR A 193 -24.91 5.72 2.24
CA THR A 193 -26.18 5.85 2.97
C THR A 193 -27.42 5.55 2.13
N ASP A 194 -27.31 5.62 0.81
CA ASP A 194 -28.31 5.17 -0.16
C ASP A 194 -27.59 4.65 -1.41
N SER A 195 -27.59 3.32 -1.59
CA SER A 195 -27.01 2.65 -2.75
C SER A 195 -27.54 3.15 -4.09
N ARG A 196 -28.82 3.53 -4.19
CA ARG A 196 -29.44 3.96 -5.44
C ARG A 196 -29.09 5.40 -5.78
N ALA A 197 -29.10 6.28 -4.78
CA ALA A 197 -28.65 7.67 -4.94
C ALA A 197 -27.14 7.72 -5.24
N ALA A 198 -26.33 6.92 -4.53
CA ALA A 198 -24.89 6.84 -4.75
C ALA A 198 -24.52 6.27 -6.13
N LEU A 199 -25.20 5.21 -6.59
CA LEU A 199 -25.04 4.70 -7.97
C LEU A 199 -25.37 5.78 -9.01
N ALA A 200 -26.47 6.52 -8.80
CA ALA A 200 -26.81 7.65 -9.65
C ALA A 200 -25.75 8.77 -9.58
N ALA A 201 -25.13 9.00 -8.43
CA ALA A 201 -24.05 9.97 -8.24
C ALA A 201 -22.77 9.59 -8.97
N VAL A 202 -22.25 8.37 -8.76
CA VAL A 202 -21.08 7.87 -9.50
C VAL A 202 -21.34 7.87 -11.01
N ALA A 203 -22.56 7.52 -11.44
CA ALA A 203 -22.96 7.60 -12.83
C ALA A 203 -23.09 9.04 -13.39
N ARG A 204 -23.19 10.08 -12.55
CA ARG A 204 -23.05 11.50 -12.99
C ARG A 204 -21.57 11.85 -13.16
N GLU A 205 -20.74 11.57 -12.15
CA GLU A 205 -19.31 11.89 -12.16
C GLU A 205 -18.60 11.22 -13.34
N LEU A 206 -18.82 9.91 -13.57
CA LEU A 206 -18.23 9.18 -14.69
C LEU A 206 -18.63 9.75 -16.06
N ARG A 207 -19.88 10.23 -16.23
CA ARG A 207 -20.30 10.93 -17.45
C ARG A 207 -19.64 12.29 -17.60
N SER A 208 -19.37 13.00 -16.50
CA SER A 208 -18.64 14.27 -16.53
C SER A 208 -17.15 14.10 -16.88
N ALA A 209 -16.56 12.95 -16.56
CA ALA A 209 -15.25 12.50 -17.04
C ALA A 209 -15.26 11.96 -18.49
N GLY A 210 -16.41 11.99 -19.18
CA GLY A 210 -16.55 11.58 -20.57
C GLY A 210 -16.89 10.10 -20.81
N HIS A 211 -16.99 9.27 -19.76
CA HIS A 211 -17.34 7.85 -19.91
C HIS A 211 -18.83 7.65 -20.26
N ARG A 212 -19.12 6.64 -21.08
CA ARG A 212 -20.48 6.30 -21.49
C ARG A 212 -21.08 5.26 -20.53
N VAL A 213 -21.84 5.75 -19.55
CA VAL A 213 -22.52 4.93 -18.53
C VAL A 213 -23.90 4.46 -19.04
N LEU A 214 -24.05 3.14 -19.20
CA LEU A 214 -25.23 2.41 -19.67
C LEU A 214 -25.92 1.66 -18.50
N PRO A 215 -27.04 2.17 -17.94
CA PRO A 215 -27.78 1.49 -16.87
C PRO A 215 -28.42 0.17 -17.32
N ARG A 216 -28.68 -0.72 -16.37
CA ARG A 216 -29.38 -2.00 -16.55
C ARG A 216 -30.62 -2.10 -15.65
N GLU A 217 -31.50 -3.06 -15.96
CA GLU A 217 -32.74 -3.30 -15.21
C GLU A 217 -32.49 -3.80 -13.77
N ASP A 218 -31.36 -4.47 -13.54
CA ASP A 218 -30.92 -4.96 -12.22
C ASP A 218 -30.32 -3.88 -11.30
N GLY A 219 -30.33 -2.61 -11.73
CA GLY A 219 -29.79 -1.47 -10.99
C GLY A 219 -28.29 -1.22 -11.19
N SER A 220 -27.54 -2.14 -11.82
CA SER A 220 -26.14 -1.93 -12.18
C SER A 220 -26.00 -1.03 -13.43
N ALA A 221 -24.76 -0.67 -13.78
CA ALA A 221 -24.44 -0.02 -15.04
C ALA A 221 -23.14 -0.57 -15.64
N ARG A 222 -23.15 -0.83 -16.95
CA ARG A 222 -21.92 -1.00 -17.74
C ARG A 222 -21.35 0.39 -18.01
N VAL A 223 -20.04 0.57 -17.89
CA VAL A 223 -19.38 1.84 -18.21
C VAL A 223 -18.35 1.60 -19.30
N GLU A 224 -18.58 2.19 -20.45
CA GLU A 224 -17.61 2.20 -21.55
C GLU A 224 -16.65 3.39 -21.31
N PRO A 225 -15.33 3.15 -21.15
CA PRO A 225 -14.37 4.20 -20.84
C PRO A 225 -14.13 5.12 -22.05
N VAL A 226 -13.54 6.29 -21.81
CA VAL A 226 -13.46 7.39 -22.79
C VAL A 226 -12.27 7.22 -23.76
N ASP A 227 -11.29 6.42 -23.37
CA ASP A 227 -10.10 6.00 -24.12
C ASP A 227 -10.36 4.80 -25.06
N GLY A 228 -11.49 4.11 -24.90
CA GLY A 228 -11.81 2.87 -25.63
C GLY A 228 -11.26 1.58 -25.00
N GLY A 229 -10.78 1.63 -23.76
CA GLY A 229 -10.34 0.47 -22.97
C GLY A 229 -11.46 -0.50 -22.58
N ASN A 230 -11.13 -1.47 -21.72
CA ASN A 230 -12.07 -2.51 -21.30
C ASN A 230 -13.24 -1.93 -20.47
N ALA A 231 -14.46 -2.43 -20.72
CA ALA A 231 -15.67 -1.88 -20.12
C ALA A 231 -15.84 -2.27 -18.64
N MET A 232 -16.00 -1.27 -17.78
CA MET A 232 -16.15 -1.43 -16.33
C MET A 232 -17.58 -1.84 -15.92
N LEU A 233 -17.74 -2.35 -14.70
CA LEU A 233 -19.04 -2.60 -14.07
C LEU A 233 -19.20 -1.76 -12.79
N LEU A 234 -20.25 -0.96 -12.74
CA LEU A 234 -20.70 -0.18 -11.58
C LEU A 234 -21.93 -0.86 -10.97
N PHE A 235 -21.86 -1.26 -9.70
CA PHE A 235 -22.97 -1.92 -8.99
C PHE A 235 -22.94 -1.61 -7.49
N ALA A 236 -23.96 -2.04 -6.74
CA ALA A 236 -24.02 -1.86 -5.30
C ALA A 236 -24.49 -3.15 -4.61
N ASP A 237 -23.96 -3.41 -3.42
CA ASP A 237 -24.31 -4.53 -2.57
C ASP A 237 -24.16 -4.13 -1.09
N ARG A 238 -25.25 -4.29 -0.33
CA ARG A 238 -25.32 -4.20 1.15
C ARG A 238 -24.46 -3.07 1.75
N GLY A 239 -24.89 -1.83 1.48
CA GLY A 239 -24.27 -0.61 2.03
C GLY A 239 -23.07 -0.08 1.23
N TYR A 240 -22.56 -0.81 0.22
CA TYR A 240 -21.40 -0.38 -0.56
C TYR A 240 -21.73 -0.21 -2.05
N VAL A 241 -21.13 0.79 -2.68
CA VAL A 241 -21.00 0.91 -4.15
C VAL A 241 -19.64 0.38 -4.56
N TYR A 242 -19.61 -0.38 -5.66
CA TYR A 242 -18.42 -1.02 -6.22
C TYR A 242 -18.24 -0.59 -7.67
N LEU A 243 -16.99 -0.38 -8.08
CA LEU A 243 -16.60 -0.23 -9.47
C LEU A 243 -15.49 -1.25 -9.79
N ALA A 244 -15.81 -2.24 -10.62
CA ALA A 244 -14.84 -3.17 -11.17
C ALA A 244 -14.22 -2.56 -12.42
N VAL A 245 -12.94 -2.20 -12.33
CA VAL A 245 -12.13 -1.62 -13.41
C VAL A 245 -11.19 -2.70 -13.95
N PRO A 246 -11.51 -3.35 -15.08
CA PRO A 246 -10.60 -4.31 -15.70
C PRO A 246 -9.36 -3.59 -16.24
N ASP A 247 -8.21 -4.26 -16.22
CA ASP A 247 -7.01 -3.76 -16.87
C ASP A 247 -7.28 -3.63 -18.38
N SER A 248 -6.76 -2.54 -18.98
CA SER A 248 -6.84 -2.32 -20.42
C SER A 248 -5.53 -2.76 -21.09
N PRO A 249 -5.59 -3.35 -22.29
CA PRO A 249 -4.38 -3.77 -23.00
C PRO A 249 -3.50 -2.57 -23.33
N ASP A 250 -2.18 -2.74 -23.20
CA ASP A 250 -1.20 -1.74 -23.63
C ASP A 250 -1.45 -1.31 -25.09
N ALA A 251 -1.29 -0.02 -25.35
CA ALA A 251 -1.32 0.49 -26.72
C ALA A 251 -0.13 -0.09 -27.51
N PRO A 252 -0.34 -0.76 -28.66
CA PRO A 252 0.74 -1.44 -29.38
C PRO A 252 1.80 -0.44 -29.85
N GLU A 253 3.08 -0.80 -29.73
CA GLU A 253 4.17 0.13 -30.05
C GLU A 253 4.18 0.53 -31.53
N PRO A 254 4.57 1.78 -31.87
CA PRO A 254 4.53 2.29 -33.25
C PRO A 254 5.38 1.48 -34.23
N GLY A 255 4.74 0.57 -34.97
CA GLY A 255 5.36 -0.29 -35.97
C GLY A 255 5.12 -1.79 -35.75
N GLU A 256 4.54 -2.21 -34.63
CA GLU A 256 4.17 -3.60 -34.43
C GLU A 256 2.98 -4.00 -35.33
N THR A 257 3.17 -5.02 -36.16
CA THR A 257 2.09 -5.57 -36.98
C THR A 257 1.16 -6.43 -36.14
N VAL A 258 0.20 -5.79 -35.47
CA VAL A 258 -0.85 -6.45 -34.68
C VAL A 258 -1.53 -7.53 -35.53
N LYS A 259 -1.33 -8.80 -35.17
CA LYS A 259 -2.10 -9.91 -35.73
C LYS A 259 -3.53 -9.82 -35.21
N ALA A 260 -4.41 -9.22 -36.01
CA ALA A 260 -5.85 -9.17 -35.78
C ALA A 260 -6.48 -10.58 -35.81
N LEU A 261 -6.29 -11.33 -34.73
CA LEU A 261 -6.91 -12.62 -34.41
C LEU A 261 -6.74 -13.04 -32.94
N ALA A 262 -5.90 -12.36 -32.17
CA ALA A 262 -5.96 -12.42 -30.70
C ALA A 262 -7.10 -11.51 -30.20
N VAL A 263 -8.34 -12.00 -30.26
CA VAL A 263 -9.39 -11.48 -29.39
C VAL A 263 -9.06 -11.98 -27.99
N ALA A 264 -8.35 -11.16 -27.20
CA ALA A 264 -8.32 -11.35 -25.77
C ALA A 264 -9.76 -11.26 -25.26
N GLU A 265 -10.23 -12.28 -24.54
CA GLU A 265 -11.57 -12.23 -23.95
C GLU A 265 -11.60 -11.06 -22.95
N SER A 266 -12.52 -10.10 -23.14
CA SER A 266 -12.65 -8.97 -22.22
C SER A 266 -12.91 -9.50 -20.81
N PRO A 267 -12.17 -9.05 -19.77
CA PRO A 267 -12.28 -9.64 -18.43
C PRO A 267 -13.71 -9.66 -17.91
N ASP A 268 -14.13 -10.78 -17.31
CA ASP A 268 -15.49 -10.95 -16.80
C ASP A 268 -15.72 -10.10 -15.53
N VAL A 269 -16.08 -8.83 -15.74
CA VAL A 269 -16.48 -7.91 -14.67
C VAL A 269 -17.69 -8.40 -13.86
N GLU A 270 -18.52 -9.30 -14.39
CA GLU A 270 -19.62 -9.90 -13.60
C GLU A 270 -19.09 -10.95 -12.61
N LEU A 271 -17.88 -11.50 -12.79
CA LEU A 271 -17.26 -12.40 -11.81
C LEU A 271 -17.01 -11.69 -10.48
N VAL A 272 -16.57 -10.42 -10.54
CA VAL A 272 -16.40 -9.55 -9.37
C VAL A 272 -17.73 -9.42 -8.61
N ARG A 273 -18.80 -9.10 -9.34
CA ARG A 273 -20.14 -8.97 -8.77
C ARG A 273 -20.63 -10.28 -8.15
N ARG A 274 -20.48 -11.41 -8.85
CA ARG A 274 -20.86 -12.74 -8.33
C ARG A 274 -20.10 -13.09 -7.05
N LYS A 275 -18.81 -12.74 -6.94
CA LYS A 275 -18.03 -12.95 -5.70
C LYS A 275 -18.49 -12.04 -4.54
N VAL A 276 -18.83 -10.78 -4.82
CA VAL A 276 -19.33 -9.83 -3.80
C VAL A 276 -20.73 -10.21 -3.32
N GLU A 277 -21.67 -10.50 -4.22
CA GLU A 277 -23.05 -10.90 -3.87
C GLU A 277 -23.10 -12.24 -3.12
N ALA A 278 -22.13 -13.14 -3.34
CA ALA A 278 -22.03 -14.43 -2.65
C ALA A 278 -21.53 -14.36 -1.20
N LEU A 279 -20.94 -13.24 -0.75
CA LEU A 279 -20.38 -13.14 0.60
C LEU A 279 -21.50 -13.27 1.65
N SER A 280 -21.41 -14.28 2.51
CA SER A 280 -22.43 -14.58 3.54
C SER A 280 -21.88 -14.62 4.97
N GLY A 281 -20.65 -14.15 5.17
CA GLY A 281 -19.92 -14.22 6.45
C GLY A 281 -19.01 -13.01 6.72
N PRO A 282 -17.74 -13.21 7.12
CA PRO A 282 -16.84 -12.12 7.49
C PRO A 282 -16.11 -11.46 6.31
N GLY A 283 -16.13 -12.03 5.11
CA GLY A 283 -15.24 -11.59 4.04
C GLY A 283 -13.77 -11.77 4.44
N ILE A 284 -12.87 -10.90 3.97
CA ILE A 284 -11.45 -10.98 4.34
C ILE A 284 -11.17 -10.61 5.81
N SER A 285 -12.13 -10.11 6.59
CA SER A 285 -11.87 -9.64 7.96
C SER A 285 -11.44 -10.72 8.95
N GLU A 286 -11.76 -11.99 8.67
CA GLU A 286 -11.32 -13.16 9.47
C GLU A 286 -10.17 -13.95 8.80
N ASN A 287 -9.56 -13.42 7.73
CA ASN A 287 -8.40 -14.04 7.09
C ASN A 287 -7.25 -14.20 8.12
N ALA A 288 -6.84 -15.44 8.34
CA ALA A 288 -5.92 -15.79 9.43
C ALA A 288 -4.53 -15.12 9.29
N LEU A 289 -4.04 -14.89 8.07
CA LEU A 289 -2.77 -14.20 7.85
C LEU A 289 -2.89 -12.70 8.08
N LEU A 290 -4.01 -12.09 7.68
CA LEU A 290 -4.31 -10.69 8.01
C LEU A 290 -4.40 -10.49 9.53
N ALA A 291 -5.07 -11.40 10.25
CA ALA A 291 -5.14 -11.37 11.71
C ALA A 291 -3.75 -11.51 12.37
N GLU A 292 -2.92 -12.44 11.90
CA GLU A 292 -1.55 -12.63 12.38
C GLU A 292 -0.67 -11.39 12.14
N LEU A 293 -0.78 -10.79 10.95
CA LEU A 293 0.04 -9.65 10.54
C LEU A 293 -0.40 -8.34 11.22
N ARG A 294 -1.71 -8.13 11.41
CA ARG A 294 -2.25 -6.92 12.05
C ARG A 294 -1.77 -6.76 13.49
N GLY A 295 -1.48 -7.87 14.19
CA GLY A 295 -0.86 -7.84 15.52
C GLY A 295 0.61 -7.40 15.57
N LYS A 296 1.28 -7.21 14.43
CA LYS A 296 2.73 -6.89 14.34
C LYS A 296 3.04 -5.45 13.92
N VAL A 297 2.04 -4.74 13.41
CA VAL A 297 2.16 -3.41 12.79
C VAL A 297 1.38 -2.40 13.64
N ARG A 298 1.86 -1.15 13.70
CA ARG A 298 1.13 -0.05 14.35
C ARG A 298 -0.20 0.26 13.66
N ASP A 299 -1.12 0.88 14.38
CA ASP A 299 -2.37 1.38 13.81
C ASP A 299 -2.12 2.66 12.97
N GLY A 300 -3.03 2.98 12.05
CA GLY A 300 -2.87 4.09 11.11
C GLY A 300 -4.19 4.49 10.42
N SER A 301 -4.09 5.34 9.40
CA SER A 301 -5.24 5.88 8.66
C SER A 301 -5.52 5.15 7.36
N VAL A 302 -4.49 4.63 6.69
CA VAL A 302 -4.58 3.76 5.51
C VAL A 302 -3.88 2.44 5.82
N PHE A 303 -4.43 1.33 5.33
CA PHE A 303 -3.85 0.00 5.49
C PHE A 303 -3.74 -0.71 4.15
N LEU A 304 -2.67 -1.47 3.98
CA LEU A 304 -2.42 -2.34 2.83
C LEU A 304 -2.16 -3.77 3.32
N PHE A 305 -3.00 -4.71 2.92
CA PHE A 305 -2.75 -6.15 3.01
C PHE A 305 -2.44 -6.69 1.62
N SER A 306 -1.48 -7.61 1.50
CA SER A 306 -1.17 -8.30 0.24
C SER A 306 -0.61 -9.70 0.50
N ALA A 307 -1.31 -10.72 0.03
CA ALA A 307 -0.94 -12.13 0.09
C ALA A 307 -1.27 -12.82 -1.26
N PRO A 308 -0.60 -12.43 -2.35
CA PRO A 308 -0.81 -13.06 -3.66
C PRO A 308 -0.41 -14.54 -3.63
N PRO A 309 -1.11 -15.41 -4.37
CA PRO A 309 -0.82 -16.83 -4.42
C PRO A 309 0.52 -17.07 -5.13
N VAL A 310 1.51 -17.51 -4.37
CA VAL A 310 2.78 -18.01 -4.94
C VAL A 310 2.49 -19.32 -5.70
N PRO A 311 2.82 -19.44 -6.99
CA PRO A 311 2.64 -20.69 -7.75
C PRO A 311 3.37 -21.85 -7.09
N GLU A 312 2.81 -23.07 -7.15
CA GLU A 312 3.34 -24.24 -6.45
C GLU A 312 4.82 -24.53 -6.76
N ALA A 313 5.24 -24.31 -8.02
CA ALA A 313 6.60 -24.47 -8.50
C ALA A 313 7.59 -23.38 -8.01
N GLU A 314 7.10 -22.30 -7.39
CA GLU A 314 7.90 -21.19 -6.87
C GLU A 314 7.85 -21.06 -5.34
N LYS A 315 7.01 -21.84 -4.63
CA LYS A 315 6.83 -21.77 -3.16
C LYS A 315 8.10 -22.03 -2.34
N GLU A 316 9.07 -22.77 -2.87
CA GLU A 316 10.37 -22.96 -2.21
C GLU A 316 11.31 -21.75 -2.40
N ASP A 317 11.27 -21.12 -3.58
CA ASP A 317 12.08 -19.94 -3.94
C ASP A 317 11.53 -18.64 -3.33
N MET A 318 10.21 -18.52 -3.21
CA MET A 318 9.46 -17.35 -2.71
C MET A 318 8.86 -17.65 -1.32
N PRO A 319 9.61 -17.44 -0.22
CA PRO A 319 9.14 -17.80 1.13
C PRO A 319 8.16 -16.80 1.75
N VAL A 320 7.84 -15.71 1.03
CA VAL A 320 6.97 -14.64 1.51
C VAL A 320 5.53 -15.14 1.59
N ARG A 321 4.94 -15.11 2.78
CA ARG A 321 3.53 -15.47 3.00
C ARG A 321 2.58 -14.31 2.66
N GLY A 322 3.04 -13.08 2.89
CA GLY A 322 2.31 -11.85 2.61
C GLY A 322 2.88 -10.65 3.37
N PHE A 323 2.32 -9.48 3.09
CA PHE A 323 2.67 -8.19 3.67
C PHE A 323 1.44 -7.54 4.31
N PHE A 324 1.66 -6.83 5.40
CA PHE A 324 0.71 -5.85 5.94
C PHE A 324 1.45 -4.56 6.28
N GLY A 325 0.86 -3.42 5.96
CA GLY A 325 1.39 -2.10 6.28
C GLY A 325 0.30 -1.13 6.67
N ALA A 326 0.64 -0.19 7.56
CA ALA A 326 -0.20 0.91 7.97
C ALA A 326 0.52 2.24 7.70
N LEU A 327 -0.21 3.21 7.19
CA LEU A 327 0.23 4.60 7.01
C LEU A 327 -0.51 5.49 8.02
N ALA A 328 0.20 5.96 9.03
CA ALA A 328 -0.31 6.95 9.98
C ALA A 328 0.02 8.36 9.48
N VAL A 329 -0.99 9.21 9.28
CA VAL A 329 -0.80 10.54 8.68
C VAL A 329 -1.23 11.64 9.65
N GLN A 330 -0.35 12.63 9.78
CA GLN A 330 -0.51 13.84 10.58
C GLN A 330 -0.45 15.06 9.64
N ALA A 331 -0.60 16.27 10.17
CA ALA A 331 -0.71 17.47 9.35
C ALA A 331 0.52 17.70 8.44
N ASP A 332 1.72 17.37 8.93
CA ASP A 332 3.03 17.64 8.33
C ASP A 332 3.86 16.37 8.05
N GLN A 333 3.52 15.22 8.66
CA GLN A 333 4.27 13.97 8.50
C GLN A 333 3.37 12.76 8.23
N ALA A 334 3.91 11.81 7.46
CA ALA A 334 3.33 10.48 7.25
C ALA A 334 4.35 9.41 7.67
N GLU A 335 3.95 8.51 8.58
CA GLU A 335 4.74 7.36 9.01
C GLU A 335 4.21 6.07 8.39
N LEU A 336 5.12 5.27 7.81
CA LEU A 336 4.86 3.91 7.37
C LEU A 336 5.44 2.94 8.40
N ASP A 337 4.63 2.00 8.84
CA ASP A 337 5.07 0.79 9.56
C ASP A 337 4.48 -0.43 8.86
N GLY A 338 5.26 -1.49 8.69
CA GLY A 338 4.81 -2.68 7.97
C GLY A 338 5.62 -3.92 8.27
N PHE A 339 5.02 -5.07 8.05
CA PHE A 339 5.60 -6.39 8.30
C PHE A 339 5.37 -7.29 7.09
N LEU A 340 6.46 -7.73 6.48
CA LEU A 340 6.48 -8.74 5.43
C LEU A 340 6.78 -10.09 6.08
N SER A 341 5.81 -10.99 6.18
CA SER A 341 6.02 -12.30 6.82
C SER A 341 6.55 -13.34 5.85
N SER A 342 7.39 -14.23 6.36
CA SER A 342 8.08 -15.27 5.62
C SER A 342 7.98 -16.61 6.34
N SER A 343 8.03 -17.71 5.59
CA SER A 343 8.06 -19.10 6.10
C SER A 343 9.44 -19.52 6.61
N ARG A 344 10.51 -18.85 6.15
CA ARG A 344 11.91 -18.99 6.61
C ARG A 344 12.54 -17.62 6.90
N PRO A 345 13.59 -17.52 7.73
CA PRO A 345 14.25 -16.24 8.02
C PRO A 345 14.67 -15.52 6.73
N LEU A 346 14.32 -14.24 6.62
CA LEU A 346 14.78 -13.41 5.52
C LEU A 346 16.28 -13.10 5.68
N LEU A 347 16.98 -13.02 4.55
CA LEU A 347 18.43 -12.81 4.48
C LEU A 347 19.24 -13.79 5.35
N GLY A 348 18.78 -15.04 5.47
CA GLY A 348 19.49 -16.13 6.12
C GLY A 348 19.64 -16.02 7.64
N GLY A 349 19.02 -15.03 8.29
CA GLY A 349 19.14 -14.78 9.73
C GLY A 349 20.49 -14.20 10.18
N ALA A 350 21.45 -14.05 9.28
CA ALA A 350 22.72 -13.37 9.54
C ALA A 350 22.58 -11.88 9.21
N ARG A 351 22.96 -10.99 10.14
CA ARG A 351 23.08 -9.55 9.84
C ARG A 351 24.16 -9.36 8.77
N GLY A 352 23.84 -8.61 7.71
CA GLY A 352 24.81 -8.18 6.70
C GLY A 352 25.93 -7.32 7.30
N PRO A 353 27.05 -7.10 6.57
CA PRO A 353 28.20 -6.39 7.14
C PRO A 353 27.93 -4.90 7.34
N ALA A 354 28.63 -4.29 8.30
CA ALA A 354 28.58 -2.85 8.54
C ALA A 354 29.36 -2.08 7.45
N SER A 355 28.77 -1.01 6.91
CA SER A 355 29.48 -0.10 6.01
C SER A 355 30.59 0.64 6.75
N GLN A 356 31.80 0.68 6.17
CA GLN A 356 32.92 1.48 6.70
C GLN A 356 32.77 2.96 6.33
N LEU A 357 32.34 3.28 5.10
CA LEU A 357 32.00 4.63 4.66
C LEU A 357 31.11 5.38 5.66
N LEU A 358 30.03 4.76 6.14
CA LEU A 358 29.11 5.43 7.08
C LEU A 358 29.77 5.76 8.43
N GLY A 359 30.78 5.01 8.87
CA GLY A 359 31.46 5.22 10.16
C GLY A 359 32.44 6.40 10.17
N ARG A 360 32.91 6.86 8.99
CA ARG A 360 33.80 8.03 8.87
C ARG A 360 33.71 8.67 7.49
N ALA A 361 32.75 9.56 7.30
CA ALA A 361 32.59 10.36 6.08
C ALA A 361 32.34 11.84 6.42
N ALA A 362 32.20 12.69 5.39
CA ALA A 362 31.81 14.08 5.58
C ALA A 362 30.41 14.17 6.21
N VAL A 363 30.19 15.14 7.10
CA VAL A 363 28.87 15.36 7.71
C VAL A 363 27.91 16.12 6.77
N GLY A 364 26.61 15.93 7.00
CA GLY A 364 25.53 16.57 6.23
C GLY A 364 25.37 16.08 4.78
N PRO A 365 25.23 14.77 4.51
CA PRO A 365 24.78 14.29 3.21
C PRO A 365 23.31 14.70 2.96
N VAL A 366 22.99 15.11 1.73
CA VAL A 366 21.61 15.42 1.28
C VAL A 366 20.86 14.16 0.82
N ALA A 367 21.56 13.07 0.54
CA ALA A 367 20.96 11.74 0.44
C ALA A 367 21.94 10.65 0.92
N ALA A 368 21.41 9.58 1.49
CA ALA A 368 22.17 8.43 1.97
C ALA A 368 21.44 7.13 1.63
N ALA A 369 22.17 6.11 1.21
CA ALA A 369 21.64 4.76 0.98
C ALA A 369 22.59 3.70 1.52
N GLN A 370 22.04 2.60 2.05
CA GLN A 370 22.80 1.42 2.47
C GLN A 370 22.08 0.14 2.01
N LEU A 371 22.85 -0.79 1.45
CA LEU A 371 22.50 -2.20 1.27
C LEU A 371 23.43 -3.01 2.17
N SER A 372 22.91 -3.64 3.22
CA SER A 372 23.67 -4.55 4.09
C SER A 372 23.05 -5.94 4.06
N VAL A 373 23.50 -6.77 3.11
CA VAL A 373 22.89 -8.07 2.77
C VAL A 373 23.97 -9.13 2.59
N PRO A 374 23.88 -10.32 3.22
CA PRO A 374 24.85 -11.40 3.00
C PRO A 374 25.02 -11.76 1.50
N PRO A 375 26.24 -12.00 0.98
CA PRO A 375 26.47 -12.20 -0.46
C PRO A 375 25.67 -13.33 -1.11
N GLU A 376 25.42 -14.42 -0.38
CA GLU A 376 24.59 -15.54 -0.87
C GLU A 376 23.11 -15.15 -1.00
N GLU A 377 22.62 -14.29 -0.11
CA GLU A 377 21.24 -13.78 -0.14
C GLU A 377 21.07 -12.70 -1.21
N LEU A 378 22.09 -11.85 -1.40
CA LEU A 378 22.15 -10.95 -2.56
C LEU A 378 22.14 -11.74 -3.89
N ALA A 379 22.88 -12.87 -3.94
CA ALA A 379 22.87 -13.77 -5.08
C ALA A 379 21.52 -14.48 -5.29
N ARG A 380 20.79 -14.82 -4.22
CA ARG A 380 19.42 -15.36 -4.27
C ARG A 380 18.42 -14.31 -4.77
N LEU A 381 18.49 -13.07 -4.28
CA LEU A 381 17.60 -11.98 -4.69
C LEU A 381 17.76 -11.63 -6.18
N VAL A 382 19.00 -11.47 -6.66
CA VAL A 382 19.25 -11.07 -8.06
C VAL A 382 18.99 -12.21 -9.04
N PHE A 383 19.45 -13.44 -8.75
CA PHE A 383 19.41 -14.54 -9.73
C PHE A 383 18.35 -15.61 -9.44
N GLY A 384 17.92 -15.79 -8.19
CA GLY A 384 17.18 -16.97 -7.73
C GLY A 384 18.07 -18.00 -7.04
N SER A 385 17.46 -19.02 -6.44
CA SER A 385 18.16 -20.08 -5.69
C SER A 385 19.18 -20.84 -6.55
N PRO A 386 20.21 -21.47 -5.95
CA PRO A 386 21.37 -22.04 -6.67
C PRO A 386 21.05 -22.97 -7.84
N GLU A 387 19.91 -23.65 -7.82
CA GLU A 387 19.52 -24.63 -8.86
C GLU A 387 18.32 -24.18 -9.71
N SER A 388 17.69 -23.03 -9.41
CA SER A 388 16.36 -22.72 -9.97
C SER A 388 16.42 -22.28 -11.45
N PRO A 389 15.36 -22.55 -12.25
CA PRO A 389 15.29 -22.12 -13.65
C PRO A 389 15.37 -20.59 -13.84
N ARG A 390 15.11 -19.80 -12.80
CA ARG A 390 15.35 -18.34 -12.80
C ARG A 390 16.84 -18.02 -12.81
N ARG A 391 17.65 -18.74 -12.02
CA ARG A 391 19.11 -18.56 -11.96
C ARG A 391 19.77 -18.89 -13.29
N GLN A 392 19.40 -20.03 -13.88
CA GLN A 392 19.93 -20.47 -15.17
C GLN A 392 19.66 -19.43 -16.27
N ARG A 393 18.39 -19.00 -16.44
CA ARG A 393 18.00 -17.96 -17.41
C ARG A 393 18.70 -16.61 -17.19
N THR A 394 18.89 -16.21 -15.93
CA THR A 394 19.57 -14.93 -15.60
C THR A 394 21.07 -15.02 -15.87
N LEU A 395 21.74 -16.10 -15.47
CA LEU A 395 23.17 -16.32 -15.75
C LEU A 395 23.46 -16.40 -17.25
N GLU A 396 22.60 -17.05 -18.05
CA GLU A 396 22.72 -17.04 -19.51
C GLU A 396 22.58 -15.64 -20.12
N ARG A 397 21.64 -14.82 -19.63
CA ARG A 397 21.44 -13.44 -20.10
C ARG A 397 22.70 -12.61 -19.86
N TRP A 398 23.30 -12.72 -18.68
CA TRP A 398 24.54 -12.01 -18.32
C TRP A 398 25.74 -12.54 -19.13
N ARG A 399 25.85 -13.86 -19.34
CA ARG A 399 26.88 -14.45 -20.21
C ARG A 399 26.75 -14.04 -21.68
N LYS A 400 25.53 -13.86 -22.20
CA LYS A 400 25.30 -13.27 -23.54
C LYS A 400 25.71 -11.80 -23.63
N GLN A 401 25.62 -11.06 -22.53
CA GLN A 401 26.22 -9.73 -22.36
C GLN A 401 27.72 -9.79 -22.01
N GLY A 402 28.34 -10.98 -22.03
CA GLY A 402 29.75 -11.22 -21.72
C GLY A 402 30.16 -10.80 -20.31
N LEU A 403 29.30 -11.05 -19.32
CA LEU A 403 29.54 -10.87 -17.89
C LEU A 403 29.43 -12.23 -17.19
N ASP A 404 30.45 -12.63 -16.44
CA ASP A 404 30.36 -13.80 -15.55
C ASP A 404 29.93 -13.37 -14.15
N ALA A 405 28.66 -13.56 -13.85
CA ALA A 405 28.03 -12.99 -12.66
C ALA A 405 28.41 -13.71 -11.35
N GLU A 406 28.79 -14.99 -11.42
CA GLU A 406 29.00 -15.81 -10.23
C GLU A 406 30.33 -15.51 -9.51
N PRO A 407 31.46 -15.26 -10.21
CA PRO A 407 32.66 -14.68 -9.60
C PRO A 407 32.44 -13.24 -9.12
N LEU A 408 31.60 -12.44 -9.81
CA LEU A 408 31.28 -11.07 -9.41
C LEU A 408 30.49 -10.99 -8.09
N LEU A 409 29.50 -11.86 -7.90
CA LEU A 409 28.79 -11.97 -6.62
C LEU A 409 29.73 -12.40 -5.48
N LYS A 410 30.53 -13.45 -5.72
CA LYS A 410 31.51 -13.97 -4.74
C LYS A 410 32.66 -12.99 -4.46
N ALA A 411 32.80 -11.94 -5.27
CA ALA A 411 33.75 -10.85 -5.06
C ALA A 411 33.24 -9.76 -4.11
N LEU A 412 31.94 -9.70 -3.79
CA LEU A 412 31.36 -8.71 -2.88
C LEU A 412 31.25 -9.27 -1.44
N ARG A 413 31.42 -8.40 -0.44
CA ARG A 413 31.12 -8.69 0.99
C ARG A 413 29.66 -8.47 1.35
N GLY A 414 28.91 -7.72 0.55
CA GLY A 414 27.48 -7.48 0.74
C GLY A 414 27.13 -6.22 1.53
N ASP A 415 28.12 -5.45 1.99
CA ASP A 415 27.96 -4.08 2.44
C ASP A 415 28.25 -3.10 1.30
N VAL A 416 27.22 -2.34 0.90
CA VAL A 416 27.31 -1.23 -0.05
C VAL A 416 26.66 -0.01 0.59
N ALA A 417 27.31 1.16 0.50
CA ALA A 417 26.73 2.42 0.93
C ALA A 417 26.99 3.52 -0.09
N MET A 418 26.10 4.49 -0.15
CA MET A 418 26.21 5.70 -0.97
C MET A 418 25.85 6.92 -0.14
N LEU A 419 26.65 7.98 -0.23
CA LEU A 419 26.43 9.28 0.37
C LEU A 419 26.51 10.35 -0.71
N VAL A 420 25.50 11.22 -0.78
CA VAL A 420 25.40 12.31 -1.75
C VAL A 420 25.45 13.62 -0.99
N TYR A 421 26.30 14.54 -1.45
CA TYR A 421 26.53 15.85 -0.85
C TYR A 421 26.29 16.94 -1.88
N PHE A 422 25.77 18.09 -1.45
CA PHE A 422 25.61 19.25 -2.31
C PHE A 422 26.79 20.22 -2.13
N ASP A 423 27.31 20.74 -3.24
CA ASP A 423 28.30 21.83 -3.22
C ASP A 423 27.59 23.13 -3.55
N ALA A 424 27.05 23.76 -2.50
CA ALA A 424 26.39 25.05 -2.60
C ALA A 424 27.33 26.16 -3.09
N ALA A 425 28.64 26.09 -2.83
CA ALA A 425 29.59 27.12 -3.26
C ALA A 425 29.86 27.02 -4.77
N ALA A 426 30.09 25.81 -5.30
CA ALA A 426 30.21 25.59 -6.75
C ALA A 426 28.89 25.82 -7.49
N PHE A 427 27.76 25.44 -6.89
CA PHE A 427 26.42 25.76 -7.40
C PHE A 427 26.23 27.28 -7.52
N PHE A 428 26.45 28.06 -6.46
CA PHE A 428 26.30 29.51 -6.52
C PHE A 428 27.27 30.13 -7.52
N ARG A 429 28.53 29.67 -7.60
CA ARG A 429 29.50 30.13 -8.61
C ARG A 429 28.95 29.99 -10.03
N SER A 430 28.50 28.79 -10.41
CA SER A 430 27.93 28.51 -11.74
C SER A 430 26.62 29.28 -11.95
N PHE A 431 25.67 29.23 -11.01
CA PHE A 431 24.41 29.99 -11.10
C PHE A 431 24.62 31.51 -11.31
N ILE A 432 25.64 32.09 -10.67
CA ILE A 432 25.99 33.52 -10.74
C ILE A 432 26.71 33.90 -12.04
N GLN A 433 27.32 32.93 -12.73
CA GLN A 433 28.00 33.08 -14.03
C GLN A 433 27.04 32.79 -15.19
N ASP A 434 26.40 31.62 -15.16
CA ASP A 434 25.62 31.03 -16.25
C ASP A 434 24.14 31.42 -16.24
N GLN A 435 23.67 32.02 -15.13
CA GLN A 435 22.26 32.40 -14.87
C GLN A 435 21.26 31.24 -14.98
N ARG A 436 21.74 30.00 -14.79
CA ARG A 436 20.95 28.76 -14.86
C ARG A 436 21.25 27.86 -13.66
N PRO A 437 20.26 27.17 -13.08
CA PRO A 437 20.50 26.24 -11.98
C PRO A 437 21.20 24.98 -12.50
N ALA A 438 22.48 24.83 -12.18
CA ALA A 438 23.28 23.64 -12.49
C ALA A 438 23.73 23.00 -11.16
N PRO A 439 23.09 21.92 -10.69
CA PRO A 439 23.45 21.30 -9.42
C PRO A 439 24.89 20.81 -9.45
N LYS A 440 25.65 21.13 -8.38
CA LYS A 440 27.01 20.66 -8.14
C LYS A 440 27.03 19.94 -6.80
N GLY A 441 27.89 18.94 -6.66
CA GLY A 441 27.92 18.07 -5.50
C GLY A 441 28.88 16.91 -5.69
N THR A 442 28.85 15.98 -4.75
CA THR A 442 29.75 14.83 -4.72
C THR A 442 28.96 13.58 -4.31
N VAL A 443 29.09 12.52 -5.09
CA VAL A 443 28.60 11.17 -4.76
C VAL A 443 29.80 10.35 -4.32
N VAL A 444 29.74 9.78 -3.12
CA VAL A 444 30.70 8.79 -2.62
C VAL A 444 29.96 7.48 -2.43
N MET A 445 30.34 6.44 -3.17
CA MET A 445 29.79 5.10 -3.06
C MET A 445 30.91 4.11 -2.72
N GLU A 446 30.67 3.22 -1.78
CA GLU A 446 31.63 2.21 -1.34
C GLU A 446 30.96 0.83 -1.29
N ALA A 447 31.66 -0.19 -1.79
CA ALA A 447 31.29 -1.59 -1.67
C ALA A 447 32.43 -2.42 -1.07
N GLY A 448 32.14 -3.28 -0.09
CA GLY A 448 33.10 -4.21 0.48
C GLY A 448 33.44 -5.35 -0.51
N LEU A 449 34.72 -5.70 -0.62
CA LEU A 449 35.23 -6.73 -1.54
C LEU A 449 35.85 -7.92 -0.82
N ALA A 450 35.49 -9.12 -1.27
CA ALA A 450 36.16 -10.38 -0.95
C ALA A 450 37.19 -10.77 -2.04
N SER A 451 37.09 -10.23 -3.26
CA SER A 451 38.01 -10.51 -4.36
C SER A 451 38.06 -9.36 -5.38
N VAL A 452 39.25 -8.85 -5.71
CA VAL A 452 39.41 -7.75 -6.67
C VAL A 452 39.34 -8.19 -8.14
N PRO A 453 39.95 -9.31 -8.59
CA PRO A 453 40.05 -9.63 -10.02
C PRO A 453 38.74 -9.64 -10.82
N PRO A 454 37.61 -10.21 -10.33
CA PRO A 454 36.35 -10.19 -11.09
C PRO A 454 35.82 -8.76 -11.30
N VAL A 455 35.85 -7.95 -10.24
CA VAL A 455 35.41 -6.53 -10.27
C VAL A 455 36.31 -5.71 -11.20
N LEU A 456 37.62 -5.95 -11.15
CA LEU A 456 38.59 -5.33 -12.05
C LEU A 456 38.38 -5.70 -13.52
N GLN A 457 37.93 -6.93 -13.83
CA GLN A 457 37.55 -7.34 -15.18
C GLN A 457 36.26 -6.66 -15.65
N LEU A 458 35.20 -6.65 -14.83
CA LEU A 458 33.94 -5.94 -15.10
C LEU A 458 34.19 -4.46 -15.42
N ILE A 459 34.99 -3.79 -14.57
CA ILE A 459 35.36 -2.39 -14.76
C ILE A 459 36.09 -2.22 -16.10
N GLN A 460 37.18 -2.96 -16.34
CA GLN A 460 37.95 -2.84 -17.58
C GLN A 460 37.09 -3.03 -18.84
N LYS A 461 36.14 -3.98 -18.80
CA LYS A 461 35.16 -4.15 -19.88
C LYS A 461 34.28 -2.92 -20.04
N GLN A 462 33.68 -2.39 -18.97
CA GLN A 462 32.87 -1.18 -19.05
C GLN A 462 33.66 0.06 -19.54
N LEU A 463 34.97 0.14 -19.29
CA LEU A 463 35.77 1.24 -19.85
C LEU A 463 35.97 1.07 -21.38
N GLN A 464 36.13 -0.17 -21.85
CA GLN A 464 36.25 -0.50 -23.28
C GLN A 464 34.93 -0.26 -24.02
N ASP A 465 33.83 -0.82 -23.52
CA ASP A 465 32.51 -0.79 -24.17
C ASP A 465 31.96 0.64 -24.31
N ASN A 466 32.24 1.53 -23.35
CA ASN A 466 31.73 2.91 -23.34
C ASN A 466 32.66 3.94 -24.02
N GLY A 467 33.85 3.55 -24.50
CA GLY A 467 34.81 4.44 -25.16
C GLY A 467 35.37 5.59 -24.28
N LEU A 468 35.10 5.58 -22.98
CA LEU A 468 35.50 6.62 -22.03
C LEU A 468 37.01 6.52 -21.72
N VAL A 469 37.71 7.66 -21.76
CA VAL A 469 39.15 7.71 -21.48
C VAL A 469 39.39 7.77 -19.97
N PHE A 470 40.16 6.82 -19.44
CA PHE A 470 40.57 6.79 -18.04
C PHE A 470 42.10 6.78 -17.89
N GLN A 471 42.61 7.54 -16.93
CA GLN A 471 43.96 7.37 -16.41
C GLN A 471 43.94 6.26 -15.35
N LYS A 472 44.72 5.19 -15.57
CA LYS A 472 44.89 4.08 -14.62
C LYS A 472 46.20 4.22 -13.88
N GLU A 473 46.12 4.39 -12.56
CA GLU A 473 47.25 4.42 -11.63
C GLU A 473 47.25 3.15 -10.79
N ALA A 474 48.39 2.49 -10.65
CA ALA A 474 48.58 1.37 -9.73
C ALA A 474 49.65 1.76 -8.69
N GLN A 475 49.29 1.75 -7.42
CA GLN A 475 50.18 2.13 -6.31
C GLN A 475 50.03 1.13 -5.16
N GLY A 476 51.02 0.24 -5.01
CA GLY A 476 50.94 -0.90 -4.11
C GLY A 476 49.69 -1.75 -4.41
N ASN A 477 48.92 -2.06 -3.37
CA ASN A 477 47.68 -2.83 -3.50
C ASN A 477 46.46 -2.00 -3.98
N THR A 478 46.64 -0.73 -4.34
CA THR A 478 45.55 0.12 -4.85
C THR A 478 45.62 0.27 -6.37
N THR A 479 44.54 -0.06 -7.07
CA THR A 479 44.34 0.33 -8.48
C THR A 479 43.31 1.45 -8.53
N ARG A 480 43.68 2.62 -9.05
CA ARG A 480 42.79 3.77 -9.20
C ARG A 480 42.58 4.10 -10.68
N PHE A 481 41.33 4.31 -11.07
CA PHE A 481 40.94 4.88 -12.34
C PHE A 481 40.47 6.32 -12.13
N ARG A 482 40.85 7.24 -13.02
CA ARG A 482 40.42 8.65 -13.01
C ARG A 482 39.91 9.06 -14.39
N THR A 483 38.82 9.81 -14.44
CA THR A 483 38.31 10.47 -15.66
C THR A 483 37.61 11.79 -15.30
N ARG A 484 37.00 12.44 -16.30
CA ARG A 484 35.99 13.49 -16.09
C ARG A 484 34.70 13.12 -16.82
N LEU A 485 33.58 13.27 -16.12
CA LEU A 485 32.23 13.06 -16.66
C LEU A 485 31.41 14.32 -16.38
N MET A 486 30.81 14.91 -17.42
CA MET A 486 30.11 16.20 -17.32
C MET A 486 30.96 17.28 -16.59
N GLU A 487 32.23 17.39 -17.02
CA GLU A 487 33.30 18.23 -16.47
C GLU A 487 33.78 17.88 -15.04
N GLN A 488 32.97 17.17 -14.25
CA GLN A 488 33.30 16.79 -12.87
C GLN A 488 34.36 15.67 -12.85
N PRO A 489 35.31 15.68 -11.90
CA PRO A 489 36.23 14.57 -11.72
C PRO A 489 35.49 13.33 -11.22
N VAL A 490 35.86 12.16 -11.74
CA VAL A 490 35.38 10.85 -11.28
C VAL A 490 36.60 9.98 -11.01
N SER A 491 36.65 9.37 -9.82
CA SER A 491 37.69 8.44 -9.41
C SER A 491 37.09 7.14 -8.87
N LEU A 492 37.63 6.01 -9.32
CA LEU A 492 37.25 4.68 -8.86
C LEU A 492 38.50 3.98 -8.32
N SER A 493 38.56 3.81 -7.01
CA SER A 493 39.69 3.20 -6.29
C SER A 493 39.32 1.77 -5.87
N LEU A 494 40.15 0.80 -6.23
CA LEU A 494 40.06 -0.60 -5.81
C LEU A 494 41.21 -0.93 -4.88
N THR A 495 40.89 -1.45 -3.70
CA THR A 495 41.83 -2.05 -2.73
C THR A 495 41.46 -3.52 -2.54
N PRO A 496 42.26 -4.34 -1.82
CA PRO A 496 41.92 -5.75 -1.54
C PRO A 496 40.58 -5.95 -0.82
N GLU A 497 40.05 -4.92 -0.16
CA GLU A 497 38.85 -5.01 0.70
C GLU A 497 37.70 -4.09 0.28
N ARG A 498 37.92 -3.15 -0.64
CA ARG A 498 36.97 -2.07 -0.97
C ARG A 498 37.03 -1.67 -2.44
N ALA A 499 35.87 -1.40 -3.02
CA ALA A 499 35.72 -0.54 -4.20
C ALA A 499 35.07 0.77 -3.77
N THR A 500 35.73 1.90 -4.03
CA THR A 500 35.25 3.25 -3.69
C THR A 500 35.16 4.10 -4.94
N LEU A 501 33.95 4.55 -5.28
CA LEU A 501 33.64 5.49 -6.35
C LEU A 501 33.41 6.87 -5.74
N GLU A 502 34.15 7.86 -6.21
CA GLU A 502 33.97 9.28 -5.91
C GLU A 502 33.68 10.02 -7.22
N ALA A 503 32.54 10.68 -7.32
CA ALA A 503 32.13 11.44 -8.49
C ALA A 503 31.68 12.84 -8.08
N GLY A 504 32.37 13.88 -8.55
CA GLY A 504 32.22 15.26 -8.08
C GLY A 504 33.48 15.80 -7.41
N GLU A 505 33.47 17.08 -7.07
CA GLU A 505 34.63 17.75 -6.46
C GLU A 505 34.93 17.23 -5.04
N VAL A 506 36.19 17.39 -4.60
CA VAL A 506 36.60 16.98 -3.26
C VAL A 506 35.99 17.92 -2.22
N LEU A 507 35.31 17.36 -1.22
CA LEU A 507 34.57 18.06 -0.13
C LEU A 507 35.51 18.72 0.91
N ASN A 508 36.51 19.45 0.44
CA ASN A 508 37.51 20.13 1.26
C ASN A 508 36.86 21.09 2.26
N GLY A 509 37.12 20.88 3.55
CA GLY A 509 36.61 21.74 4.62
C GLY A 509 35.27 21.31 5.24
N ARG A 510 34.61 20.24 4.76
CA ARG A 510 33.56 19.58 5.55
C ARG A 510 34.19 18.80 6.72
N GLU A 511 33.55 18.82 7.88
CA GLU A 511 33.94 18.00 9.03
C GLU A 511 33.69 16.50 8.74
N LEU A 512 34.56 15.63 9.27
CA LEU A 512 34.43 14.18 9.15
C LEU A 512 33.88 13.57 10.44
N GLY A 513 32.85 12.72 10.35
CA GLY A 513 32.22 12.07 11.49
C GLY A 513 31.52 10.74 11.17
N ASP A 514 30.93 10.13 12.20
CA ASP A 514 30.13 8.90 12.08
C ASP A 514 28.71 9.24 11.60
N VAL A 515 28.57 9.33 10.27
CA VAL A 515 27.31 9.58 9.57
C VAL A 515 26.28 8.49 9.91
N GLY A 516 26.70 7.23 9.99
CA GLY A 516 25.84 6.11 10.35
C GLY A 516 25.20 6.27 11.73
N LYS A 517 25.96 6.71 12.74
CA LYS A 517 25.43 7.02 14.08
C LYS A 517 24.48 8.19 14.06
N THR A 518 24.75 9.23 13.27
CA THR A 518 23.83 10.37 13.10
C THR A 518 22.51 9.92 12.48
N LEU A 519 22.55 9.06 11.45
CA LEU A 519 21.35 8.49 10.81
C LEU A 519 20.57 7.58 11.78
N ARG A 520 21.24 6.67 12.50
CA ARG A 520 20.67 5.84 13.57
C ARG A 520 19.96 6.68 14.64
N THR A 521 20.58 7.76 15.09
CA THR A 521 20.03 8.65 16.13
C THR A 521 18.76 9.37 15.65
N ARG A 522 18.65 9.67 14.36
CA ARG A 522 17.54 10.45 13.77
C ARG A 522 16.35 9.60 13.31
N PHE A 523 16.59 8.42 12.76
CA PHE A 523 15.55 7.61 12.09
C PHE A 523 15.16 6.33 12.85
N GLY A 524 15.99 5.87 13.79
CA GLY A 524 15.74 4.67 14.59
C GLY A 524 17.05 3.95 14.88
N ALA A 525 17.24 3.49 16.12
CA ALA A 525 18.56 3.14 16.66
C ALA A 525 19.37 2.11 15.84
N GLU A 526 18.71 1.23 15.09
CA GLU A 526 19.34 0.21 14.24
C GLU A 526 19.35 0.58 12.72
N ALA A 527 18.58 1.59 12.28
CA ALA A 527 18.46 1.96 10.86
C ALA A 527 19.78 2.50 10.28
N PHE A 528 20.14 2.13 9.05
CA PHE A 528 21.53 2.24 8.54
C PHE A 528 22.54 1.44 9.40
N GLY A 529 22.11 0.32 9.96
CA GLY A 529 22.92 -0.64 10.71
C GLY A 529 23.22 -1.94 9.96
N PRO A 530 23.95 -2.88 10.57
CA PRO A 530 24.29 -4.16 9.94
C PRO A 530 23.03 -5.02 9.73
N GLY A 531 22.77 -5.45 8.50
CA GLY A 531 21.56 -6.16 8.09
C GLY A 531 20.40 -5.27 7.59
N HIS A 532 20.56 -3.94 7.59
CA HIS A 532 19.52 -3.01 7.14
C HIS A 532 19.69 -2.57 5.68
N LEU A 533 18.56 -2.43 5.00
CA LEU A 533 18.44 -1.80 3.68
C LEU A 533 17.76 -0.45 3.89
N SER A 534 18.51 0.64 3.76
CA SER A 534 18.11 1.96 4.25
C SER A 534 18.29 3.04 3.18
N LEU A 535 17.37 3.99 3.10
CA LEU A 535 17.40 5.12 2.18
C LEU A 535 16.94 6.40 2.90
N MET A 536 17.59 7.52 2.62
CA MET A 536 17.24 8.87 3.09
C MET A 536 17.47 9.90 1.98
N VAL A 537 16.55 10.85 1.84
CA VAL A 537 16.74 12.13 1.12
C VAL A 537 16.37 13.27 2.06
N ASP A 538 17.17 14.33 2.09
CA ASP A 538 17.06 15.45 3.04
C ASP A 538 17.22 16.81 2.34
N MET A 539 16.08 17.48 2.12
CA MET A 539 16.03 18.84 1.59
C MET A 539 16.25 19.90 2.68
N GLY A 540 16.08 19.55 3.95
CA GLY A 540 16.51 20.37 5.10
C GLY A 540 18.01 20.59 5.08
N GLN A 541 18.78 19.51 4.92
CA GLN A 541 20.24 19.59 4.75
C GLN A 541 20.63 20.38 3.49
N LEU A 542 19.90 20.22 2.36
CA LEU A 542 20.15 21.03 1.16
C LEU A 542 19.97 22.54 1.42
N ARG A 543 18.91 22.92 2.15
CA ARG A 543 18.65 24.33 2.54
C ARG A 543 19.67 24.84 3.57
N ALA A 544 20.14 23.98 4.48
CA ALA A 544 21.22 24.30 5.40
C ALA A 544 22.55 24.55 4.65
N ASP A 545 22.90 23.70 3.68
CA ASP A 545 24.09 23.86 2.84
C ASP A 545 24.04 25.18 2.04
N LEU A 546 22.89 25.50 1.43
CA LEU A 546 22.67 26.75 0.66
C LEU A 546 22.75 28.02 1.52
N SER A 547 22.13 28.01 2.69
CA SER A 547 22.13 29.16 3.61
C SER A 547 23.44 29.31 4.41
N GLY A 548 24.19 28.21 4.55
CA GLY A 548 25.49 28.17 5.24
C GLY A 548 26.63 28.86 4.47
N VAL A 549 26.54 29.01 3.15
CA VAL A 549 27.61 29.61 2.32
C VAL A 549 27.86 31.06 2.74
N ARG A 550 29.06 31.35 3.26
CA ARG A 550 29.46 32.71 3.68
C ARG A 550 30.24 33.47 2.60
N SER A 551 30.91 32.77 1.70
CA SER A 551 31.71 33.34 0.62
C SER A 551 31.87 32.35 -0.52
N VAL A 552 32.02 32.86 -1.75
CA VAL A 552 32.31 32.05 -2.95
C VAL A 552 33.47 32.72 -3.70
N PRO A 553 34.56 32.01 -4.05
CA PRO A 553 35.70 32.60 -4.76
C PRO A 553 35.28 33.26 -6.07
N GLY A 554 35.71 34.52 -6.28
CA GLY A 554 35.38 35.31 -7.46
C GLY A 554 33.98 35.96 -7.45
N VAL A 555 33.20 35.81 -6.37
CA VAL A 555 31.85 36.38 -6.25
C VAL A 555 31.80 37.45 -5.16
N ALA A 556 31.29 38.64 -5.49
CA ALA A 556 31.07 39.71 -4.53
C ALA A 556 29.92 39.36 -3.56
N THR A 557 30.12 39.59 -2.26
CA THR A 557 29.20 39.18 -1.17
C THR A 557 27.76 39.63 -1.39
N ALA A 558 27.54 40.86 -1.88
CA ALA A 558 26.21 41.37 -2.19
C ALA A 558 25.49 40.55 -3.30
N LYS A 559 26.22 40.09 -4.33
CA LYS A 559 25.64 39.25 -5.39
C LYS A 559 25.33 37.84 -4.86
N LEU A 560 26.19 37.28 -4.00
CA LEU A 560 25.95 36.01 -3.33
C LEU A 560 24.68 36.05 -2.46
N LEU A 561 24.52 37.08 -1.61
CA LEU A 561 23.35 37.24 -0.75
C LEU A 561 22.04 37.36 -1.55
N MET A 562 22.04 38.14 -2.65
CA MET A 562 20.88 38.24 -3.53
C MET A 562 20.55 36.90 -4.23
N SER A 563 21.56 36.13 -4.65
CA SER A 563 21.35 34.80 -5.21
C SER A 563 20.88 33.78 -4.16
N GLN A 564 21.35 33.86 -2.91
CA GLN A 564 20.86 33.02 -1.81
C GLN A 564 19.38 33.30 -1.53
N LEU A 565 18.98 34.57 -1.38
CA LEU A 565 17.57 34.94 -1.18
C LEU A 565 16.68 34.45 -2.33
N PHE A 566 17.13 34.61 -3.58
CA PHE A 566 16.39 34.13 -4.75
C PHE A 566 16.25 32.59 -4.76
N VAL A 567 17.34 31.84 -4.55
CA VAL A 567 17.32 30.37 -4.61
C VAL A 567 16.51 29.78 -3.45
N THR A 568 16.59 30.33 -2.24
CA THR A 568 15.76 29.92 -1.10
C THR A 568 14.28 30.15 -1.39
N ALA A 569 13.89 31.36 -1.83
CA ALA A 569 12.50 31.69 -2.18
C ALA A 569 11.98 30.91 -3.41
N LEU A 570 12.87 30.38 -4.26
CA LEU A 570 12.53 29.50 -5.37
C LEU A 570 12.28 28.06 -4.88
N LEU A 571 13.16 27.51 -4.04
CA LEU A 571 12.98 26.18 -3.44
C LEU A 571 11.74 26.11 -2.55
N GLU A 572 11.45 27.17 -1.80
CA GLU A 572 10.24 27.33 -0.99
C GLU A 572 8.93 27.21 -1.78
N LYS A 573 8.95 27.52 -3.08
CA LYS A 573 7.80 27.37 -3.98
C LYS A 573 7.74 26.02 -4.68
N PHE A 574 8.88 25.34 -4.84
CA PHE A 574 8.93 24.05 -5.55
C PHE A 574 8.58 22.86 -4.68
N THR A 575 8.95 22.84 -3.40
CA THR A 575 8.55 21.74 -2.51
C THR A 575 8.56 22.13 -1.02
N PRO A 576 7.53 21.73 -0.25
CA PRO A 576 7.56 21.78 1.21
C PRO A 576 8.20 20.53 1.82
N PHE A 577 8.74 19.59 1.04
CA PHE A 577 9.43 18.40 1.57
C PHE A 577 10.62 18.81 2.47
N GLU A 578 10.71 18.18 3.63
CA GLU A 578 11.81 18.33 4.59
C GLU A 578 12.81 17.19 4.43
N TYR A 579 12.37 15.97 4.75
CA TYR A 579 13.14 14.76 4.53
C TYR A 579 12.21 13.56 4.35
N GLY A 580 12.75 12.51 3.75
CA GLY A 580 12.10 11.21 3.65
C GLY A 580 13.11 10.12 3.97
N PHE A 581 12.71 9.12 4.75
CA PHE A 581 13.49 7.91 4.97
C PHE A 581 12.64 6.65 4.79
N LEU A 582 13.31 5.57 4.40
CA LEU A 582 12.78 4.21 4.36
C LEU A 582 13.85 3.24 4.87
N ASP A 583 13.47 2.28 5.69
CA ASP A 583 14.33 1.23 6.24
C ASP A 583 13.62 -0.12 6.18
N PHE A 584 14.32 -1.15 5.70
CA PHE A 584 13.88 -2.53 5.77
C PHE A 584 14.91 -3.38 6.52
N SER A 585 14.43 -4.17 7.48
CA SER A 585 15.26 -5.02 8.34
C SER A 585 14.66 -6.42 8.51
N PRO A 586 15.44 -7.52 8.35
CA PRO A 586 15.00 -8.86 8.71
C PRO A 586 14.71 -8.97 10.22
N VAL A 587 13.63 -9.66 10.56
CA VAL A 587 13.22 -9.95 11.95
C VAL A 587 12.61 -11.35 12.04
N ASP A 588 12.39 -11.85 13.26
CA ASP A 588 11.84 -13.20 13.43
C ASP A 588 10.47 -13.37 12.74
N GLY A 589 10.38 -14.38 11.87
CA GLY A 589 9.18 -14.64 11.06
C GLY A 589 8.94 -13.69 9.87
N GLY A 590 9.92 -12.86 9.48
CA GLY A 590 9.76 -11.95 8.34
C GLY A 590 10.81 -10.85 8.21
N GLY A 591 10.33 -9.65 7.90
CA GLY A 591 11.09 -8.41 7.84
C GLY A 591 10.17 -7.21 8.10
N ARG A 592 10.68 -6.21 8.82
CA ARG A 592 9.96 -4.95 9.10
C ARG A 592 10.32 -3.93 8.03
N LEU A 593 9.32 -3.20 7.54
CA LEU A 593 9.46 -2.01 6.72
C LEU A 593 9.04 -0.81 7.57
N GLN A 594 9.88 0.21 7.66
CA GLN A 594 9.58 1.46 8.37
C GLN A 594 9.95 2.66 7.50
N GLY A 595 9.19 3.74 7.58
CA GLY A 595 9.54 4.96 6.86
C GLY A 595 8.83 6.19 7.41
N ARG A 596 9.35 7.36 7.08
CA ARG A 596 8.68 8.64 7.36
C ARG A 596 8.95 9.62 6.24
N VAL A 597 7.90 10.32 5.81
CA VAL A 597 7.98 11.53 4.98
C VAL A 597 7.57 12.71 5.85
N VAL A 598 8.41 13.74 5.93
CA VAL A 598 8.13 14.97 6.66
C VAL A 598 8.11 16.16 5.69
N LEU A 599 7.12 17.02 5.89
CA LEU A 599 6.96 18.31 5.23
C LEU A 599 7.32 19.40 6.23
N ARG A 600 8.04 20.43 5.77
CA ARG A 600 8.35 21.62 6.54
C ARG A 600 7.07 22.26 7.08
N GLU A 601 7.11 22.73 8.32
CA GLU A 601 6.12 23.66 8.87
C GLU A 601 5.98 24.93 8.00
N ARG A 602 4.89 25.67 8.18
CA ARG A 602 4.55 26.87 7.39
C ARG A 602 4.87 28.15 8.13
#